data_AF-A0A954LQ14-F1
#
_entry.id   AF-A0A954LQ14-F1
#
_cell.length_a   1.000
_cell.length_b   1.000
_cell.length_c   1.000
_cell.angle_alpha   90.00
_cell.angle_beta   90.00
_cell.angle_gamma   90.00
#
_symmetry.space_group_name_H-M   'P 1'
#
loop_
_entity.id
_entity.type
_entity.pdbx_description
1 polymer ?
#
loop_
_entity_poly.entity_id
_entity_poly.type
_entity_poly.pdbx_seq_one_letter_code
_entity_poly.pdbx_strand_id
1 'polypeptide(L)'
;MYGATLRCKPVFYLAFGVVLFISGRCPGEQPAKKNTHPVIPGFERFHGGSQFNPIEMGQLLLGELNCLSCHQSEKSDEIGVQTKQAPILDDVGARVRVDYLRSFLLNPQQTKPGTTMPHLLAELPEAERQQKVESLVHFLAMTGQPIEQPANPQKIGKGEKQFHELGCTACHAPRNGKKLAGEASVPLGDLSKKYTVPSLMQFLANPLIVRPSGRMPSPHLNKNETEEIVAYLLKDLAGIAASPELANLPKIPYRYYEGQWPNLPDFEKLKPKKTGKGPAFSTVVAESRNNFGLVFEGWFEAPTSGEYTFAITSDDGSEILIDGNRVAINDGVHPATTQQGKVKLSKGPHQVQVRFFQVGGDIVLGVKMGGPGLPLGHLGPRVAASKEELLQKSKPEPNEDTEKPKFVIQPDLVKEGRELFASLGCASCHQLKENSQAIQTAGATRSRAKTLQQLTGTGGCLDDKAKSNVPYYSLNAQQRDALKAAIQSLRK
;
A
#
# COMPACT_ATOMS: atom_id res chain seq x y z
N MET A 1 16.92 38.16 -17.14
CA MET A 1 18.09 38.15 -18.05
C MET A 1 18.71 36.77 -18.04
N TYR A 2 18.86 36.20 -19.24
CA TYR A 2 19.58 34.98 -19.64
C TYR A 2 19.38 33.65 -18.89
N GLY A 3 18.66 32.73 -19.54
CA GLY A 3 18.69 31.31 -19.27
C GLY A 3 19.97 30.65 -19.80
N ALA A 4 20.52 29.72 -19.03
CA ALA A 4 21.60 28.84 -19.47
C ALA A 4 21.02 27.49 -19.86
N THR A 5 20.86 27.26 -21.16
CA THR A 5 20.63 25.94 -21.74
C THR A 5 21.93 25.14 -21.70
N LEU A 6 21.99 24.09 -20.88
CA LEU A 6 23.06 23.09 -20.94
C LEU A 6 22.96 22.33 -22.28
N ARG A 7 23.80 22.69 -23.25
CA ARG A 7 24.03 21.91 -24.47
C ARG A 7 24.96 20.74 -24.16
N CYS A 8 24.49 19.51 -24.35
CA CYS A 8 25.34 18.33 -24.42
C CYS A 8 26.32 18.45 -25.60
N LYS A 9 27.63 18.32 -25.34
CA LYS A 9 28.63 18.14 -26.41
C LYS A 9 28.79 16.63 -26.66
N PRO A 10 28.71 16.15 -27.92
CA PRO A 10 29.08 14.77 -28.24
C PRO A 10 30.60 14.62 -28.17
N VAL A 11 31.07 13.55 -27.53
CA VAL A 11 32.46 13.11 -27.60
C VAL A 11 32.57 12.13 -28.77
N PHE A 12 33.34 12.50 -29.80
CA PHE A 12 33.64 11.61 -30.92
C PHE A 12 34.93 10.83 -30.62
N TYR A 13 34.83 9.50 -30.59
CA TYR A 13 36.00 8.63 -30.73
C TYR A 13 36.09 8.16 -32.18
N LEU A 14 37.17 8.53 -32.86
CA LEU A 14 37.53 8.02 -34.19
C LEU A 14 38.32 6.73 -34.01
N ALA A 15 37.68 5.60 -34.23
CA ALA A 15 38.34 4.32 -34.50
C ALA A 15 37.61 3.61 -35.64
N PHE A 16 38.32 3.42 -36.74
CA PHE A 16 38.04 2.54 -37.89
C PHE A 16 36.57 2.10 -38.11
N GLY A 17 35.87 2.81 -39.01
CA GLY A 17 35.10 2.16 -40.07
C GLY A 17 33.73 1.54 -39.78
N VAL A 18 33.11 1.73 -38.60
CA VAL A 18 31.69 1.34 -38.38
C VAL A 18 30.98 2.37 -37.49
N VAL A 19 29.96 3.04 -38.04
CA VAL A 19 29.09 3.94 -37.25
C VAL A 19 28.06 3.09 -36.49
N LEU A 20 28.35 2.79 -35.23
CA LEU A 20 27.38 2.22 -34.28
C LEU A 20 26.74 3.35 -33.46
N PHE A 21 25.43 3.57 -33.66
CA PHE A 21 24.63 4.46 -32.80
C PHE A 21 24.37 3.76 -31.45
N ILE A 22 25.25 4.00 -30.48
CA ILE A 22 24.97 3.64 -29.08
C ILE A 22 24.22 4.84 -28.47
N SER A 23 22.92 4.68 -28.25
CA SER A 23 22.12 5.63 -27.48
C SER A 23 22.63 5.67 -26.04
N GLY A 24 23.52 6.62 -25.73
CA GLY A 24 23.97 6.90 -24.38
C GLY A 24 22.78 7.34 -23.53
N ARG A 25 22.35 6.47 -22.59
CA ARG A 25 21.46 6.87 -21.50
C ARG A 25 22.10 8.03 -20.75
N CYS A 26 21.39 9.15 -20.62
CA CYS A 26 21.65 10.10 -19.56
C CYS A 26 21.76 9.32 -18.23
N PRO A 27 22.71 9.63 -17.34
CA PRO A 27 22.72 9.06 -16.00
C PRO A 27 21.42 9.52 -15.33
N GLY A 28 20.43 8.63 -15.37
CA GLY A 28 19.19 8.77 -14.65
C GLY A 28 19.52 8.92 -13.18
N GLU A 29 18.89 9.91 -12.57
CA GLU A 29 18.77 10.10 -11.14
C GLU A 29 18.70 8.73 -10.45
N GLN A 30 19.75 8.37 -9.71
CA GLN A 30 19.75 7.10 -9.00
C GLN A 30 18.57 7.10 -8.03
N PRO A 31 17.77 6.01 -7.97
CA PRO A 31 16.76 5.90 -6.94
C PRO A 31 17.45 6.08 -5.59
N ALA A 32 16.93 6.99 -4.75
CA ALA A 32 17.50 7.26 -3.44
C ALA A 32 17.80 5.94 -2.72
N LYS A 33 19.03 5.76 -2.24
CA LYS A 33 19.44 4.57 -1.49
C LYS A 33 18.42 4.33 -0.38
N LYS A 34 17.69 3.22 -0.44
CA LYS A 34 16.78 2.82 0.63
C LYS A 34 17.63 2.58 1.88
N ASN A 35 17.27 3.19 3.00
CA ASN A 35 17.94 2.93 4.27
C ASN A 35 17.83 1.44 4.60
N THR A 36 18.98 0.79 4.76
CA THR A 36 19.08 -0.63 5.11
C THR A 36 19.23 -0.86 6.61
N HIS A 37 19.31 0.22 7.38
CA HIS A 37 19.47 0.22 8.84
C HIS A 37 18.28 0.89 9.54
N PRO A 38 18.08 0.63 10.85
CA PRO A 38 17.04 1.30 11.64
C PRO A 38 17.28 2.81 11.68
N VAL A 39 16.24 3.61 11.42
CA VAL A 39 16.32 5.07 11.47
C VAL A 39 15.87 5.53 12.85
N ILE A 40 16.81 6.02 13.65
CA ILE A 40 16.53 6.63 14.96
C ILE A 40 16.77 8.14 14.80
N PRO A 41 15.73 8.98 14.68
CA PRO A 41 15.92 10.39 14.33
C PRO A 41 16.86 11.17 15.26
N GLY A 42 16.91 10.80 16.54
CA GLY A 42 17.86 11.40 17.48
C GLY A 42 19.31 11.04 17.14
N PHE A 43 19.56 9.79 16.76
CA PHE A 43 20.88 9.36 16.31
C PHE A 43 21.24 10.00 14.96
N GLU A 44 20.33 9.95 13.98
CA GLU A 44 20.54 10.50 12.63
C GLU A 44 20.87 11.99 12.62
N ARG A 45 20.32 12.75 13.57
CA ARG A 45 20.56 14.20 13.66
C ARG A 45 21.94 14.55 14.24
N PHE A 46 22.53 13.69 15.06
CA PHE A 46 23.68 14.04 15.91
C PHE A 46 24.93 13.16 15.68
N HIS A 47 24.86 12.07 14.91
CA HIS A 47 25.97 11.12 14.75
C HIS A 47 27.20 11.60 13.96
N GLY A 48 27.12 12.79 13.35
CA GLY A 48 28.20 13.38 12.52
C GLY A 48 28.57 14.82 12.87
N GLY A 49 28.05 15.38 13.97
CA GLY A 49 28.32 16.75 14.41
C GLY A 49 29.47 16.86 15.40
N SER A 50 29.96 18.09 15.65
CA SER A 50 31.01 18.38 16.65
C SER A 50 30.64 18.05 18.10
N GLN A 51 29.35 17.74 18.35
CA GLN A 51 28.79 17.37 19.66
C GLN A 51 28.62 15.84 19.83
N PHE A 52 29.17 15.02 18.93
CA PHE A 52 29.02 13.56 18.99
C PHE A 52 29.73 12.97 20.22
N ASN A 53 28.96 12.45 21.18
CA ASN A 53 29.45 11.58 22.25
C ASN A 53 29.01 10.13 21.96
N PRO A 54 29.92 9.19 21.65
CA PRO A 54 29.56 7.83 21.28
C PRO A 54 28.87 7.06 22.42
N ILE A 55 29.15 7.38 23.68
CA ILE A 55 28.53 6.72 24.84
C ILE A 55 27.07 7.16 24.94
N GLU A 56 26.79 8.47 24.94
CA GLU A 56 25.43 9.01 25.02
C GLU A 56 24.58 8.57 23.81
N MET A 57 25.16 8.59 22.61
CA MET A 57 24.47 8.11 21.40
C MET A 57 24.21 6.60 21.46
N GLY A 58 25.12 5.82 22.06
CA GLY A 58 24.90 4.41 22.30
C GLY A 58 23.81 4.15 23.32
N GLN A 59 23.75 4.93 24.41
CA GLN A 59 22.66 4.88 25.40
C GLN A 59 21.30 5.19 24.77
N LEU A 60 21.22 6.22 23.91
CA LEU A 60 20.05 6.49 23.11
C LEU A 60 19.62 5.27 22.27
N LEU A 61 20.56 4.63 21.57
CA LEU A 61 20.28 3.44 20.77
C LEU A 61 19.83 2.24 21.63
N LEU A 62 20.40 2.04 22.83
CA LEU A 62 19.98 0.97 23.74
C LEU A 62 18.49 1.07 24.09
N GLY A 63 17.99 2.29 24.30
CA GLY A 63 16.56 2.54 24.56
C GLY A 63 15.70 2.50 23.30
N GLU A 64 16.14 3.11 22.20
CA GLU A 64 15.37 3.20 20.94
C GLU A 64 15.23 1.87 20.21
N LEU A 65 16.24 0.99 20.33
CA LEU A 65 16.20 -0.39 19.82
C LEU A 65 15.70 -1.39 20.88
N ASN A 66 15.28 -0.88 22.05
CA ASN A 66 14.66 -1.65 23.12
C ASN A 66 15.52 -2.83 23.62
N CYS A 67 16.85 -2.65 23.69
CA CYS A 67 17.78 -3.70 24.11
C CYS A 67 17.50 -4.20 25.53
N LEU A 68 16.99 -3.33 26.41
CA LEU A 68 16.66 -3.63 27.80
C LEU A 68 15.47 -4.60 27.95
N SER A 69 14.65 -4.82 26.91
CA SER A 69 13.58 -5.83 26.95
C SER A 69 14.12 -7.25 27.17
N CYS A 70 15.37 -7.51 26.77
CA CYS A 70 16.05 -8.78 27.01
C CYS A 70 17.28 -8.63 27.91
N HIS A 71 18.06 -7.55 27.74
CA HIS A 71 19.27 -7.31 28.53
C HIS A 71 18.96 -6.42 29.74
N GLN A 72 18.55 -7.03 30.84
CA GLN A 72 18.32 -6.29 32.09
C GLN A 72 19.60 -5.62 32.59
N SER A 73 19.44 -4.51 33.31
CA SER A 73 20.55 -3.76 33.89
C SER A 73 20.11 -3.07 35.18
N GLU A 74 20.86 -3.24 36.25
CA GLU A 74 20.63 -2.53 37.52
C GLU A 74 21.01 -1.04 37.44
N LYS A 75 21.80 -0.66 36.42
CA LYS A 75 22.25 0.73 36.18
C LYS A 75 21.37 1.46 35.17
N SER A 76 20.22 0.90 34.76
CA SER A 76 19.39 1.47 33.69
C SER A 76 18.93 2.91 33.99
N ASP A 77 18.59 3.16 35.25
CA ASP A 77 18.14 4.48 35.71
C ASP A 77 19.29 5.50 35.74
N GLU A 78 20.50 5.08 36.13
CA GLU A 78 21.70 5.92 36.16
C GLU A 78 22.11 6.41 34.76
N ILE A 79 21.88 5.59 33.74
CA ILE A 79 22.19 5.93 32.34
C ILE A 79 21.00 6.50 31.58
N GLY A 80 19.86 6.71 32.24
CA GLY A 80 18.65 7.27 31.64
C GLY A 80 18.05 6.43 30.51
N VAL A 81 18.27 5.11 30.49
CA VAL A 81 17.78 4.22 29.45
C VAL A 81 16.60 3.40 29.97
N GLN A 82 15.45 3.51 29.32
CA GLN A 82 14.23 2.78 29.67
C GLN A 82 13.81 1.84 28.55
N THR A 83 13.06 0.80 28.91
CA THR A 83 12.37 -0.05 27.94
C THR A 83 11.23 0.71 27.27
N LYS A 84 10.94 0.31 26.03
CA LYS A 84 9.83 0.86 25.25
C LYS A 84 8.79 -0.22 24.99
N GLN A 85 7.53 0.17 25.06
CA GLN A 85 6.44 -0.68 24.61
C GLN A 85 6.41 -0.66 23.08
N ALA A 86 6.78 -1.78 22.46
CA ALA A 86 6.59 -1.96 21.02
C ALA A 86 5.08 -2.01 20.71
N PRO A 87 4.67 -1.89 19.43
CA PRO A 87 3.27 -1.81 19.06
C PRO A 87 2.41 -2.90 19.71
N ILE A 88 1.28 -2.52 20.29
CA ILE A 88 0.29 -3.44 20.83
C ILE A 88 -0.35 -4.20 19.66
N LEU A 89 -0.44 -5.52 19.78
CA LEU A 89 -0.87 -6.44 18.72
C LEU A 89 -2.23 -7.09 18.98
N ASP A 90 -2.89 -6.78 20.11
CA ASP A 90 -4.16 -7.39 20.56
C ASP A 90 -5.25 -7.49 19.46
N ASP A 91 -5.26 -6.55 18.51
CA ASP A 91 -6.21 -6.42 17.40
C ASP A 91 -5.50 -6.25 16.03
N VAL A 92 -4.25 -6.71 15.89
CA VAL A 92 -3.43 -6.43 14.70
C VAL A 92 -4.05 -6.96 13.40
N GLY A 93 -4.74 -8.09 13.45
CA GLY A 93 -5.45 -8.70 12.32
C GLY A 93 -6.60 -7.83 11.82
N ALA A 94 -7.27 -7.09 12.70
CA ALA A 94 -8.28 -6.10 12.30
C ALA A 94 -7.67 -4.83 11.69
N ARG A 95 -6.39 -4.55 11.97
CA ARG A 95 -5.75 -3.29 11.57
C ARG A 95 -4.84 -3.38 10.35
N VAL A 96 -4.21 -4.53 10.13
CA VAL A 96 -3.13 -4.70 9.13
C VAL A 96 -3.45 -5.87 8.21
N ARG A 97 -3.31 -5.65 6.90
CA ARG A 97 -3.50 -6.72 5.91
C ARG A 97 -2.50 -7.87 6.09
N VAL A 98 -2.99 -9.08 5.89
CA VAL A 98 -2.24 -10.34 6.01
C VAL A 98 -0.98 -10.34 5.12
N ASP A 99 -1.10 -9.91 3.86
CA ASP A 99 0.03 -9.87 2.92
C ASP A 99 1.15 -8.92 3.39
N TYR A 100 0.78 -7.82 4.06
CA TYR A 100 1.76 -6.93 4.68
C TYR A 100 2.41 -7.59 5.89
N LEU A 101 1.65 -8.26 6.77
CA LEU A 101 2.21 -8.98 7.93
C LEU A 101 3.25 -10.02 7.47
N ARG A 102 2.89 -10.82 6.47
CA ARG A 102 3.78 -11.82 5.85
C ARG A 102 5.06 -11.18 5.32
N SER A 103 4.94 -10.17 4.46
CA SER A 103 6.10 -9.47 3.88
C SER A 103 6.99 -8.84 4.96
N PHE A 104 6.37 -8.24 5.97
CA PHE A 104 7.09 -7.57 7.05
C PHE A 104 7.83 -8.54 7.96
N LEU A 105 7.26 -9.70 8.29
CA LEU A 105 7.93 -10.73 9.08
C LEU A 105 9.04 -11.46 8.30
N LEU A 106 8.87 -11.62 6.98
CA LEU A 106 9.90 -12.17 6.09
C LEU A 106 11.14 -11.27 6.03
N ASN A 107 10.93 -9.95 5.91
CA ASN A 107 12.02 -8.96 5.90
C ASN A 107 11.51 -7.57 6.32
N PRO A 108 11.70 -7.19 7.61
CA PRO A 108 11.20 -5.92 8.12
C PRO A 108 11.80 -4.69 7.42
N GLN A 109 13.12 -4.66 7.20
CA GLN A 109 13.80 -3.51 6.58
C GLN A 109 13.45 -3.37 5.10
N GLN A 110 13.29 -4.47 4.37
CA GLN A 110 12.87 -4.42 2.97
C GLN A 110 11.43 -3.91 2.82
N THR A 111 10.53 -4.36 3.71
CA THR A 111 9.11 -4.00 3.68
C THR A 111 8.87 -2.58 4.20
N LYS A 112 9.56 -2.20 5.28
CA LYS A 112 9.51 -0.84 5.84
C LYS A 112 10.94 -0.37 6.16
N PRO A 113 11.62 0.27 5.19
CA PRO A 113 12.95 0.84 5.39
C PRO A 113 12.99 1.77 6.60
N GLY A 114 14.02 1.61 7.44
CA GLY A 114 14.20 2.39 8.66
C GLY A 114 13.40 1.91 9.86
N THR A 115 12.70 0.77 9.77
CA THR A 115 12.02 0.18 10.93
C THR A 115 13.00 -0.17 12.05
N THR A 116 12.56 -0.04 13.31
CA THR A 116 13.31 -0.50 14.48
C THR A 116 13.03 -1.96 14.84
N MET A 117 12.02 -2.58 14.20
CA MET A 117 11.76 -4.01 14.39
C MET A 117 12.90 -4.82 13.76
N PRO A 118 13.63 -5.65 14.54
CA PRO A 118 14.69 -6.49 14.02
C PRO A 118 14.12 -7.64 13.18
N HIS A 119 14.97 -8.26 12.38
CA HIS A 119 14.65 -9.48 11.66
C HIS A 119 14.98 -10.70 12.56
N LEU A 120 13.93 -11.36 13.05
CA LEU A 120 14.04 -12.47 14.02
C LEU A 120 14.45 -13.80 13.36
N LEU A 121 14.28 -13.93 12.04
CA LEU A 121 14.44 -15.17 11.28
C LEU A 121 15.48 -15.06 10.17
N ALA A 122 16.38 -14.07 10.27
CA ALA A 122 17.31 -13.68 9.19
C ALA A 122 18.29 -14.79 8.77
N GLU A 123 18.72 -15.61 9.71
CA GLU A 123 19.69 -16.71 9.47
C GLU A 123 19.03 -18.01 8.99
N LEU A 124 17.70 -18.11 9.06
CA LEU A 124 17.03 -19.35 8.66
C LEU A 124 17.07 -19.51 7.13
N PRO A 125 17.21 -20.75 6.62
CA PRO A 125 16.97 -21.05 5.21
C PRO A 125 15.61 -20.52 4.76
N GLU A 126 15.52 -20.10 3.49
CA GLU A 126 14.32 -19.43 2.97
C GLU A 126 13.04 -20.24 3.19
N ALA A 127 13.05 -21.54 2.91
CA ALA A 127 11.89 -22.41 3.10
C ALA A 127 11.45 -22.48 4.57
N GLU A 128 12.39 -22.68 5.50
CA GLU A 128 12.10 -22.72 6.93
C GLU A 128 11.58 -21.37 7.44
N ARG A 129 12.15 -20.27 6.94
CA ARG A 129 11.72 -18.91 7.25
C ARG A 129 10.29 -18.67 6.79
N GLN A 130 9.95 -19.05 5.57
CA GLN A 130 8.60 -18.91 5.04
C GLN A 130 7.60 -19.71 5.88
N GLN A 131 7.91 -20.96 6.22
CA GLN A 131 7.05 -21.79 7.06
C GLN A 131 6.77 -21.13 8.42
N LYS A 132 7.81 -20.71 9.15
CA LYS A 132 7.64 -20.05 10.46
C LYS A 132 6.89 -18.73 10.35
N VAL A 133 7.10 -17.96 9.27
CA VAL A 133 6.35 -16.74 9.03
C VAL A 133 4.88 -17.05 8.78
N GLU A 134 4.53 -18.06 8.00
CA GLU A 134 3.12 -18.43 7.80
C GLU A 134 2.42 -18.74 9.12
N SER A 135 3.04 -19.54 9.99
CA SER A 135 2.48 -19.87 11.30
C SER A 135 2.27 -18.60 12.16
N LEU A 136 3.26 -17.71 12.22
CA LEU A 136 3.13 -16.41 12.88
C LEU A 136 2.01 -15.54 12.27
N VAL A 137 1.87 -15.53 10.94
CA VAL A 137 0.83 -14.76 10.24
C VAL A 137 -0.56 -15.29 10.57
N HIS A 138 -0.77 -16.60 10.55
CA HIS A 138 -2.04 -17.22 10.96
C HIS A 138 -2.39 -16.84 12.39
N PHE A 139 -1.42 -16.93 13.31
CA PHE A 139 -1.61 -16.55 14.70
C PHE A 139 -1.96 -15.06 14.85
N LEU A 140 -1.25 -14.14 14.20
CA LEU A 140 -1.56 -12.71 14.29
C LEU A 140 -2.89 -12.35 13.62
N ALA A 141 -3.21 -12.99 12.50
CA ALA A 141 -4.45 -12.76 11.76
C ALA A 141 -5.69 -13.31 12.47
N MET A 142 -5.55 -14.19 13.47
CA MET A 142 -6.70 -14.66 14.27
C MET A 142 -7.33 -13.53 15.09
N THR A 143 -6.60 -12.43 15.33
CA THR A 143 -7.04 -11.30 16.17
C THR A 143 -8.09 -10.40 15.50
N GLY A 144 -8.44 -10.67 14.24
CA GLY A 144 -9.50 -9.97 13.52
C GLY A 144 -9.24 -9.91 12.02
N GLN A 145 -10.13 -9.26 11.27
CA GLN A 145 -9.95 -9.04 9.84
C GLN A 145 -10.19 -7.58 9.47
N PRO A 146 -9.36 -6.99 8.58
CA PRO A 146 -9.50 -5.61 8.22
C PRO A 146 -10.66 -5.44 7.24
N ILE A 147 -11.45 -4.38 7.44
CA ILE A 147 -12.58 -4.06 6.56
C ILE A 147 -12.06 -3.25 5.38
N GLU A 148 -12.22 -3.77 4.17
CA GLU A 148 -11.87 -3.09 2.93
C GLU A 148 -12.89 -2.02 2.58
N GLN A 149 -12.41 -0.82 2.25
CA GLN A 149 -13.23 0.30 1.83
C GLN A 149 -12.39 1.23 0.93
N PRO A 150 -12.96 1.74 -0.18
CA PRO A 150 -12.29 2.73 -1.00
C PRO A 150 -12.12 4.06 -0.27
N ALA A 151 -11.08 4.80 -0.62
CA ALA A 151 -10.91 6.18 -0.16
C ALA A 151 -11.86 7.12 -0.92
N ASN A 152 -12.32 8.18 -0.26
CA ASN A 152 -13.24 9.15 -0.84
C ASN A 152 -12.47 10.16 -1.74
N PRO A 153 -12.69 10.17 -3.07
CA PRO A 153 -11.96 11.05 -3.99
C PRO A 153 -12.15 12.54 -3.72
N GLN A 154 -13.36 12.94 -3.32
CA GLN A 154 -13.72 14.33 -3.05
C GLN A 154 -12.95 14.91 -1.85
N LYS A 155 -12.40 14.05 -0.99
CA LYS A 155 -11.67 14.43 0.21
C LYS A 155 -10.15 14.54 0.03
N ILE A 156 -9.58 13.99 -1.05
CA ILE A 156 -8.12 13.95 -1.27
C ILE A 156 -7.49 15.35 -1.22
N GLY A 157 -8.06 16.31 -1.93
CA GLY A 157 -7.50 17.67 -2.03
C GLY A 157 -7.47 18.39 -0.68
N LYS A 158 -8.53 18.25 0.11
CA LYS A 158 -8.59 18.79 1.48
C LYS A 158 -7.59 18.09 2.40
N GLY A 159 -7.49 16.77 2.31
CA GLY A 159 -6.53 15.97 3.05
C GLY A 159 -5.08 16.34 2.77
N GLU A 160 -4.73 16.63 1.52
CA GLU A 160 -3.38 17.11 1.18
C GLU A 160 -3.08 18.44 1.86
N LYS A 161 -4.03 19.39 1.81
CA LYS A 161 -3.88 20.69 2.47
C LYS A 161 -3.69 20.54 3.98
N GLN A 162 -4.55 19.76 4.63
CA GLN A 162 -4.44 19.50 6.07
C GLN A 162 -3.13 18.81 6.46
N PHE A 163 -2.66 17.84 5.67
CA PHE A 163 -1.38 17.18 5.92
C PHE A 163 -0.20 18.17 6.00
N HIS A 164 -0.26 19.25 5.22
CA HIS A 164 0.74 20.32 5.30
C HIS A 164 0.48 21.25 6.48
N GLU A 165 -0.76 21.71 6.68
CA GLU A 165 -1.11 22.69 7.73
C GLU A 165 -0.94 22.14 9.15
N LEU A 166 -1.18 20.85 9.36
CA LEU A 166 -0.96 20.16 10.64
C LEU A 166 0.52 19.85 10.90
N GLY A 167 1.41 20.18 9.96
CA GLY A 167 2.84 19.92 10.10
C GLY A 167 3.22 18.45 10.00
N CYS A 168 2.40 17.58 9.40
CA CYS A 168 2.78 16.18 9.18
C CYS A 168 4.07 16.06 8.36
N THR A 169 4.33 17.06 7.49
CA THR A 169 5.56 17.22 6.71
C THR A 169 6.81 17.49 7.54
N ALA A 170 6.71 17.80 8.84
CA ALA A 170 7.88 17.87 9.71
C ALA A 170 8.57 16.51 9.88
N CYS A 171 7.82 15.41 9.75
CA CYS A 171 8.30 14.05 9.98
C CYS A 171 8.06 13.10 8.80
N HIS A 172 7.02 13.34 8.00
CA HIS A 172 6.59 12.46 6.91
C HIS A 172 6.59 13.15 5.55
N ALA A 173 7.26 12.55 4.57
CA ALA A 173 7.24 13.08 3.21
C ALA A 173 5.82 13.09 2.62
N PRO A 174 5.43 14.16 1.89
CA PRO A 174 4.14 14.21 1.22
C PRO A 174 4.04 13.16 0.10
N ARG A 175 2.81 12.75 -0.22
CA ARG A 175 2.47 11.75 -1.25
C ARG A 175 2.53 12.28 -2.69
N ASN A 176 2.95 13.53 -2.88
CA ASN A 176 3.16 14.16 -4.18
C ASN A 176 4.62 14.01 -4.69
N GLY A 177 5.45 13.21 -4.00
CA GLY A 177 6.82 12.92 -4.41
C GLY A 177 7.83 13.99 -4.01
N LYS A 178 7.41 15.09 -3.39
CA LYS A 178 8.35 16.06 -2.81
C LYS A 178 9.11 15.43 -1.65
N LYS A 179 10.44 15.53 -1.67
CA LYS A 179 11.31 15.07 -0.58
C LYS A 179 11.16 16.01 0.62
N LEU A 180 11.29 15.48 1.83
CA LEU A 180 11.49 16.32 3.00
C LEU A 180 12.88 16.96 2.97
N ALA A 181 12.97 18.16 3.53
CA ALA A 181 14.25 18.77 3.85
C ALA A 181 14.79 18.11 5.13
N GLY A 182 15.53 17.01 5.00
CA GLY A 182 16.29 16.40 6.09
C GLY A 182 16.33 14.87 6.12
N GLU A 183 17.45 14.32 6.59
CA GLU A 183 17.73 12.87 6.69
C GLU A 183 16.90 12.15 7.78
N ALA A 184 16.22 12.90 8.65
CA ALA A 184 15.42 12.38 9.77
C ALA A 184 13.97 11.99 9.42
N SER A 185 13.56 12.13 8.16
CA SER A 185 12.23 11.76 7.67
C SER A 185 12.02 10.25 7.67
N VAL A 186 10.89 9.77 8.21
CA VAL A 186 10.50 8.36 8.09
C VAL A 186 9.59 8.18 6.87
N PRO A 187 10.02 7.46 5.82
CA PRO A 187 9.17 7.23 4.65
C PRO A 187 7.92 6.44 5.05
N LEU A 188 6.76 6.93 4.61
CA LEU A 188 5.47 6.26 4.81
C LEU A 188 5.33 5.01 3.93
N GLY A 189 6.00 4.99 2.77
CA GLY A 189 5.89 3.92 1.79
C GLY A 189 4.50 3.86 1.16
N ASP A 190 4.15 2.69 0.65
CA ASP A 190 2.82 2.41 0.13
C ASP A 190 1.90 1.96 1.27
N LEU A 191 1.19 2.92 1.87
CA LEU A 191 0.27 2.66 2.97
C LEU A 191 -0.92 1.79 2.55
N SER A 192 -1.27 1.77 1.26
CA SER A 192 -2.38 0.97 0.73
C SER A 192 -2.13 -0.54 0.82
N LYS A 193 -0.87 -0.97 0.92
CA LYS A 193 -0.54 -2.38 1.20
C LYS A 193 -0.80 -2.76 2.65
N LYS A 194 -0.69 -1.80 3.57
CA LYS A 194 -0.74 -2.05 5.01
C LYS A 194 -2.12 -1.82 5.62
N TYR A 195 -2.73 -0.69 5.32
CA TYR A 195 -3.92 -0.18 5.99
C TYR A 195 -5.12 -0.05 5.05
N THR A 196 -6.30 -0.36 5.56
CA THR A 196 -7.57 -0.01 4.94
C THR A 196 -7.96 1.42 5.35
N VAL A 197 -8.99 1.98 4.72
CA VAL A 197 -9.52 3.29 5.13
C VAL A 197 -9.97 3.26 6.61
N PRO A 198 -10.84 2.32 7.05
CA PRO A 198 -11.22 2.23 8.46
C PRO A 198 -10.03 2.06 9.42
N SER A 199 -9.06 1.19 9.08
CA SER A 199 -7.96 0.91 10.01
C SER A 199 -6.96 2.05 10.11
N LEU A 200 -6.74 2.81 9.03
CA LEU A 200 -5.91 4.02 9.09
C LEU A 200 -6.62 5.15 9.84
N MET A 201 -7.94 5.30 9.66
CA MET A 201 -8.73 6.27 10.43
C MET A 201 -8.62 6.00 11.94
N GLN A 202 -8.82 4.74 12.35
CA GLN A 202 -8.70 4.35 13.75
C GLN A 202 -7.29 4.60 14.29
N PHE A 203 -6.26 4.30 13.51
CA PHE A 203 -4.88 4.57 13.90
C PHE A 203 -4.60 6.08 14.06
N LEU A 204 -5.10 6.93 13.15
CA LEU A 204 -4.89 8.38 13.22
C LEU A 204 -5.70 9.05 14.32
N ALA A 205 -6.84 8.48 14.72
CA ALA A 205 -7.63 9.02 15.84
C ALA A 205 -6.83 9.04 17.14
N ASN A 206 -6.03 8.00 17.41
CA ASN A 206 -5.08 7.99 18.51
C ASN A 206 -3.95 6.96 18.29
N PRO A 207 -2.82 7.36 17.68
CA PRO A 207 -1.70 6.47 17.38
C PRO A 207 -1.08 5.83 18.62
N LEU A 208 -1.14 6.51 19.77
CA LEU A 208 -0.50 6.10 21.01
C LEU A 208 -1.19 4.92 21.69
N ILE A 209 -2.47 4.64 21.36
CA ILE A 209 -3.15 3.41 21.80
C ILE A 209 -2.45 2.19 21.21
N VAL A 210 -2.07 2.25 19.94
CA VAL A 210 -1.40 1.13 19.25
C VAL A 210 0.11 1.19 19.46
N ARG A 211 0.68 2.40 19.62
CA ARG A 211 2.13 2.62 19.77
C ARG A 211 2.41 3.53 20.96
N PRO A 212 2.36 3.01 22.20
CA PRO A 212 2.53 3.84 23.40
C PRO A 212 3.87 4.58 23.46
N SER A 213 4.94 3.95 22.97
CA SER A 213 6.27 4.56 22.86
C SER A 213 6.55 5.16 21.47
N GLY A 214 5.52 5.34 20.64
CA GLY A 214 5.63 5.95 19.33
C GLY A 214 5.85 7.46 19.41
N ARG A 215 6.63 8.01 18.47
CA ARG A 215 6.87 9.46 18.38
C ARG A 215 5.77 10.23 17.64
N MET A 216 4.82 9.53 17.02
CA MET A 216 3.71 10.16 16.33
C MET A 216 2.71 10.66 17.38
N PRO A 217 2.51 11.97 17.53
CA PRO A 217 1.55 12.50 18.49
C PRO A 217 0.13 12.15 18.07
N SER A 218 -0.82 12.24 19.01
CA SER A 218 -2.23 12.29 18.65
C SER A 218 -2.48 13.60 17.90
N PRO A 219 -2.99 13.57 16.66
CA PRO A 219 -3.19 14.79 15.88
C PRO A 219 -4.46 15.55 16.29
N HIS A 220 -5.24 15.04 17.26
CA HIS A 220 -6.48 15.66 17.77
C HIS A 220 -7.50 16.02 16.69
N LEU A 221 -7.59 15.18 15.66
CA LEU A 221 -8.48 15.38 14.52
C LEU A 221 -9.91 14.94 14.85
N ASN A 222 -10.89 15.67 14.35
CA ASN A 222 -12.26 15.19 14.32
C ASN A 222 -12.43 14.13 13.22
N LYS A 223 -13.60 13.47 13.20
CA LYS A 223 -13.88 12.38 12.23
C LYS A 223 -13.73 12.83 10.78
N ASN A 224 -14.21 14.02 10.43
CA ASN A 224 -14.18 14.51 9.05
C ASN A 224 -12.75 14.83 8.60
N GLU A 225 -11.96 15.48 9.45
CA GLU A 225 -10.53 15.77 9.20
C GLU A 225 -9.72 14.48 9.06
N THR A 226 -10.01 13.49 9.92
CA THR A 226 -9.38 12.16 9.83
C THR A 226 -9.69 11.51 8.48
N GLU A 227 -10.94 11.50 8.06
CA GLU A 227 -11.35 10.97 6.74
C GLU A 227 -10.66 11.70 5.59
N GLU A 228 -10.48 13.02 5.69
CA GLU A 228 -9.80 13.84 4.68
C GLU A 228 -8.32 13.45 4.55
N ILE A 229 -7.59 13.41 5.65
CA ILE A 229 -6.18 12.98 5.64
C ILE A 229 -6.05 11.53 5.17
N VAL A 230 -6.92 10.63 5.63
CA VAL A 230 -6.89 9.22 5.18
C VAL A 230 -7.16 9.12 3.68
N ALA A 231 -8.12 9.89 3.14
CA ALA A 231 -8.38 9.91 1.71
C ALA A 231 -7.15 10.36 0.91
N TYR A 232 -6.38 11.33 1.41
CA TYR A 232 -5.11 11.73 0.79
C TYR A 232 -4.00 10.67 0.92
N LEU A 233 -3.81 10.12 2.11
CA LEU A 233 -2.76 9.13 2.38
C LEU A 233 -3.00 7.83 1.61
N LEU A 234 -4.27 7.45 1.47
CA LEU A 234 -4.73 6.30 0.70
C LEU A 234 -5.35 6.71 -0.63
N LYS A 235 -4.89 7.82 -1.24
CA LYS A 235 -5.43 8.28 -2.54
C LYS A 235 -5.32 7.25 -3.66
N ASP A 236 -4.42 6.29 -3.54
CA ASP A 236 -4.33 5.17 -4.50
C ASP A 236 -5.61 4.33 -4.45
N LEU A 237 -6.28 4.30 -3.28
CA LEU A 237 -7.60 3.70 -3.06
C LEU A 237 -8.77 4.63 -3.43
N ALA A 238 -8.53 5.86 -3.88
CA ALA A 238 -9.57 6.84 -4.12
C ALA A 238 -9.93 6.92 -5.61
N GLY A 239 -11.14 6.47 -5.95
CA GLY A 239 -11.74 6.68 -7.27
C GLY A 239 -11.17 5.73 -8.31
N ILE A 240 -11.89 4.65 -8.57
CA ILE A 240 -11.78 3.74 -9.73
C ILE A 240 -10.35 3.31 -10.13
N ALA A 241 -9.36 3.27 -9.23
CA ALA A 241 -8.01 2.77 -9.57
C ALA A 241 -7.25 2.01 -8.45
N ALA A 242 -7.91 1.59 -7.37
CA ALA A 242 -7.42 0.46 -6.56
C ALA A 242 -8.55 -0.30 -5.86
N SER A 243 -9.61 -0.60 -6.61
CA SER A 243 -10.34 -1.83 -6.32
C SER A 243 -9.60 -2.98 -7.00
N PRO A 244 -9.28 -4.08 -6.32
CA PRO A 244 -8.93 -5.35 -6.98
C PRO A 244 -9.92 -5.70 -8.11
N GLU A 245 -11.17 -5.25 -7.99
CA GLU A 245 -12.21 -5.44 -9.01
C GLU A 245 -11.89 -4.74 -10.34
N LEU A 246 -11.15 -3.62 -10.33
CA LEU A 246 -10.79 -2.86 -11.55
C LEU A 246 -9.52 -3.36 -12.22
N ALA A 247 -8.59 -3.93 -11.43
CA ALA A 247 -7.48 -4.71 -11.97
C ALA A 247 -7.97 -6.00 -12.65
N ASN A 248 -9.07 -6.57 -12.13
CA ASN A 248 -9.71 -7.76 -12.67
C ASN A 248 -10.76 -7.47 -13.76
N LEU A 249 -11.09 -6.19 -14.03
CA LEU A 249 -12.00 -5.89 -15.11
C LEU A 249 -11.36 -6.22 -16.48
N PRO A 250 -12.10 -6.85 -17.39
CA PRO A 250 -11.70 -7.05 -18.77
C PRO A 250 -11.25 -5.73 -19.42
N LYS A 251 -10.12 -5.77 -20.14
CA LYS A 251 -9.59 -4.62 -20.86
C LYS A 251 -10.23 -4.52 -22.24
N ILE A 252 -11.24 -3.65 -22.38
CA ILE A 252 -11.98 -3.47 -23.63
C ILE A 252 -11.50 -2.24 -24.41
N PRO A 253 -11.67 -2.21 -25.75
CA PRO A 253 -11.40 -1.04 -26.57
C PRO A 253 -12.12 0.21 -26.07
N TYR A 254 -11.40 1.33 -26.10
CA TYR A 254 -11.98 2.64 -25.87
C TYR A 254 -11.44 3.69 -26.83
N ARG A 255 -12.24 4.74 -27.05
CA ARG A 255 -11.88 5.98 -27.72
C ARG A 255 -12.08 7.14 -26.74
N TYR A 256 -11.08 8.00 -26.63
CA TYR A 256 -11.07 9.19 -25.77
C TYR A 256 -11.07 10.46 -26.60
N TYR A 257 -11.90 11.41 -26.18
CA TYR A 257 -12.15 12.67 -26.85
C TYR A 257 -12.01 13.82 -25.85
N GLU A 258 -11.60 14.98 -26.33
CA GLU A 258 -11.66 16.22 -25.58
C GLU A 258 -12.62 17.18 -26.27
N GLY A 259 -13.41 17.87 -25.47
CA GLY A 259 -14.44 18.79 -25.95
C GLY A 259 -15.49 19.06 -24.89
N GLN A 260 -16.17 20.19 -25.04
CA GLN A 260 -17.28 20.58 -24.20
C GLN A 260 -18.55 20.46 -25.01
N TRP A 261 -19.49 19.63 -24.54
CA TRP A 261 -20.76 19.41 -25.21
C TRP A 261 -21.91 19.57 -24.22
N PRO A 262 -23.04 20.18 -24.61
CA PRO A 262 -24.21 20.27 -23.76
C PRO A 262 -25.00 18.96 -23.68
N ASN A 263 -24.79 18.04 -24.63
CA ASN A 263 -25.41 16.72 -24.77
C ASN A 263 -24.42 15.77 -25.47
N LEU A 264 -24.74 14.48 -25.54
CA LEU A 264 -23.90 13.46 -26.17
C LEU A 264 -23.55 13.88 -27.62
N PRO A 265 -22.25 14.05 -27.93
CA PRO A 265 -21.85 14.35 -29.29
C PRO A 265 -21.99 13.13 -30.19
N ASP A 266 -22.04 13.39 -31.49
CA ASP A 266 -21.86 12.34 -32.50
C ASP A 266 -20.37 11.94 -32.56
N PHE A 267 -19.98 10.99 -31.70
CA PHE A 267 -18.60 10.53 -31.57
C PHE A 267 -18.02 9.92 -32.86
N GLU A 268 -18.86 9.49 -33.80
CA GLU A 268 -18.41 8.97 -35.10
C GLU A 268 -17.97 10.08 -36.05
N LYS A 269 -18.46 11.31 -35.84
CA LYS A 269 -17.99 12.51 -36.57
C LYS A 269 -16.78 13.18 -35.94
N LEU A 270 -16.39 12.75 -34.74
CA LEU A 270 -15.26 13.30 -34.00
C LEU A 270 -14.00 12.46 -34.22
N LYS A 271 -12.84 13.12 -34.27
CA LYS A 271 -11.55 12.43 -34.23
C LYS A 271 -11.17 12.16 -32.76
N PRO A 272 -10.95 10.89 -32.35
CA PRO A 272 -10.49 10.62 -31.00
C PRO A 272 -9.08 11.18 -30.79
N LYS A 273 -8.86 11.78 -29.62
CA LYS A 273 -7.53 12.21 -29.18
C LYS A 273 -6.64 11.00 -28.89
N LYS A 274 -7.24 9.94 -28.33
CA LYS A 274 -6.54 8.69 -27.99
C LYS A 274 -7.47 7.50 -28.16
N THR A 275 -6.88 6.37 -28.54
CA THR A 275 -7.55 5.07 -28.54
C THR A 275 -6.69 4.08 -27.77
N GLY A 276 -7.30 3.03 -27.24
CA GLY A 276 -6.57 2.01 -26.50
C GLY A 276 -7.47 0.91 -25.97
N LYS A 277 -6.95 0.11 -25.04
CA LYS A 277 -7.73 -0.81 -24.22
C LYS A 277 -7.61 -0.42 -22.76
N GLY A 278 -8.71 -0.48 -22.02
CA GLY A 278 -8.75 -0.16 -20.60
C GLY A 278 -9.86 -0.89 -19.87
N PRO A 279 -9.90 -0.80 -18.53
CA PRO A 279 -10.90 -1.50 -17.72
C PRO A 279 -12.32 -1.18 -18.19
N ALA A 280 -13.15 -2.20 -18.34
CA ALA A 280 -14.49 -2.07 -18.88
C ALA A 280 -15.31 -0.97 -18.20
N PHE A 281 -15.79 -0.02 -19.01
CA PHE A 281 -16.65 1.10 -18.59
C PHE A 281 -16.07 1.98 -17.47
N SER A 282 -14.74 2.07 -17.41
CA SER A 282 -14.05 2.83 -16.36
C SER A 282 -13.53 4.16 -16.88
N THR A 283 -13.91 5.26 -16.22
CA THR A 283 -13.47 6.61 -16.60
C THR A 283 -11.99 6.89 -16.33
N VAL A 284 -11.23 5.96 -15.73
CA VAL A 284 -9.78 6.14 -15.46
C VAL A 284 -8.91 6.23 -16.70
N VAL A 285 -9.45 5.85 -17.86
CA VAL A 285 -8.76 6.02 -19.14
C VAL A 285 -8.80 7.46 -19.65
N ALA A 286 -9.57 8.34 -19.01
CA ALA A 286 -9.61 9.76 -19.32
C ALA A 286 -8.35 10.50 -18.85
N GLU A 287 -7.82 11.38 -19.69
CA GLU A 287 -6.62 12.18 -19.40
C GLU A 287 -6.94 13.56 -18.81
N SER A 288 -8.21 13.94 -18.80
CA SER A 288 -8.73 15.19 -18.24
C SER A 288 -9.84 14.89 -17.24
N ARG A 289 -10.02 15.79 -16.26
CA ARG A 289 -11.16 15.73 -15.32
C ARG A 289 -12.44 16.31 -15.89
N ASN A 290 -12.32 17.24 -16.84
CA ASN A 290 -13.42 18.04 -17.37
C ASN A 290 -13.33 18.05 -18.91
N ASN A 291 -14.44 18.36 -19.56
CA ASN A 291 -14.55 18.52 -21.01
C ASN A 291 -13.93 17.35 -21.79
N PHE A 292 -14.40 16.14 -21.51
CA PHE A 292 -13.95 14.94 -22.19
C PHE A 292 -15.08 13.98 -22.54
N GLY A 293 -14.82 13.08 -23.47
CA GLY A 293 -15.74 12.02 -23.85
C GLY A 293 -15.06 10.66 -23.96
N LEU A 294 -15.82 9.60 -23.73
CA LEU A 294 -15.39 8.22 -23.80
C LEU A 294 -16.40 7.40 -24.59
N VAL A 295 -15.87 6.52 -25.44
CA VAL A 295 -16.65 5.47 -26.10
C VAL A 295 -15.96 4.14 -25.80
N PHE A 296 -16.67 3.24 -25.13
CA PHE A 296 -16.24 1.86 -24.87
C PHE A 296 -16.97 0.90 -25.78
N GLU A 297 -16.27 -0.11 -26.27
CA GLU A 297 -16.82 -1.16 -27.13
C GLU A 297 -16.44 -2.52 -26.57
N GLY A 298 -17.42 -3.40 -26.41
CA GLY A 298 -17.20 -4.74 -25.88
C GLY A 298 -18.29 -5.73 -26.27
N TRP A 299 -18.18 -6.94 -25.76
CA TRP A 299 -19.10 -8.04 -26.02
C TRP A 299 -19.47 -8.73 -24.72
N PHE A 300 -20.72 -9.13 -24.54
CA PHE A 300 -21.16 -9.94 -23.40
C PHE A 300 -22.02 -11.11 -23.87
N GLU A 301 -22.19 -12.11 -23.01
CA GLU A 301 -23.06 -13.25 -23.27
C GLU A 301 -24.41 -13.10 -22.54
N ALA A 302 -25.49 -13.21 -23.31
CA ALA A 302 -26.84 -13.42 -22.81
C ALA A 302 -27.04 -14.94 -22.60
N PRO A 303 -27.10 -15.43 -21.34
CA PRO A 303 -27.16 -16.87 -21.06
C PRO A 303 -28.45 -17.53 -21.56
N THR A 304 -29.54 -16.77 -21.62
CA THR A 304 -30.87 -17.22 -22.02
C THR A 304 -31.53 -16.16 -22.91
N SER A 305 -32.34 -16.60 -23.89
CA SER A 305 -33.17 -15.67 -24.65
C SER A 305 -34.24 -15.06 -23.74
N GLY A 306 -34.48 -13.76 -23.85
CA GLY A 306 -35.54 -13.08 -23.09
C GLY A 306 -35.35 -11.57 -23.00
N GLU A 307 -36.11 -10.93 -22.10
CA GLU A 307 -36.03 -9.50 -21.85
C GLU A 307 -34.91 -9.19 -20.84
N TYR A 308 -33.98 -8.33 -21.23
CA TYR A 308 -32.90 -7.83 -20.40
C TYR A 308 -33.13 -6.36 -20.06
N THR A 309 -32.81 -6.00 -18.83
CA THR A 309 -32.80 -4.61 -18.35
C THR A 309 -31.36 -4.12 -18.28
N PHE A 310 -31.10 -2.96 -18.85
CA PHE A 310 -29.84 -2.24 -18.72
C PHE A 310 -30.06 -0.96 -17.95
N ALA A 311 -29.12 -0.63 -17.07
CA ALA A 311 -29.14 0.62 -16.33
C ALA A 311 -27.81 1.36 -16.53
N ILE A 312 -27.91 2.65 -16.79
CA ILE A 312 -26.76 3.55 -16.86
C ILE A 312 -26.89 4.65 -15.82
N THR A 313 -25.82 4.86 -15.05
CA THR A 313 -25.68 5.93 -14.07
C THR A 313 -24.58 6.86 -14.53
N SER A 314 -24.84 8.17 -14.63
CA SER A 314 -23.81 9.14 -15.04
C SER A 314 -24.04 10.52 -14.43
N ASP A 315 -22.93 11.24 -14.14
CA ASP A 315 -22.99 12.66 -13.74
C ASP A 315 -23.50 13.49 -14.89
N ASP A 316 -22.74 13.63 -15.97
CA ASP A 316 -23.21 14.20 -17.24
C ASP A 316 -23.76 13.11 -18.18
N GLY A 317 -23.73 13.34 -19.50
CA GLY A 317 -24.47 12.52 -20.45
C GLY A 317 -23.82 11.18 -20.80
N SER A 318 -24.66 10.15 -20.95
CA SER A 318 -24.27 8.80 -21.31
C SER A 318 -25.37 8.00 -22.01
N GLU A 319 -24.97 6.97 -22.77
CA GLU A 319 -25.89 6.03 -23.42
C GLU A 319 -25.31 4.61 -23.48
N ILE A 320 -26.21 3.61 -23.49
CA ILE A 320 -25.90 2.21 -23.78
C ILE A 320 -26.54 1.82 -25.11
N LEU A 321 -25.74 1.27 -26.01
CA LEU A 321 -26.20 0.61 -27.23
C LEU A 321 -25.93 -0.89 -27.14
N ILE A 322 -26.91 -1.71 -27.51
CA ILE A 322 -26.80 -3.17 -27.61
C ILE A 322 -27.07 -3.56 -29.07
N ASP A 323 -26.10 -4.23 -29.69
CA ASP A 323 -26.08 -4.54 -31.13
C ASP A 323 -26.41 -3.32 -32.01
N GLY A 324 -25.88 -2.14 -31.63
CA GLY A 324 -26.12 -0.87 -32.32
C GLY A 324 -27.44 -0.18 -31.99
N ASN A 325 -28.35 -0.81 -31.25
CA ASN A 325 -29.62 -0.22 -30.84
C ASN A 325 -29.47 0.49 -29.49
N ARG A 326 -29.87 1.77 -29.41
CA ARG A 326 -29.90 2.51 -28.14
C ARG A 326 -30.93 1.89 -27.19
N VAL A 327 -30.48 1.47 -26.01
CA VAL A 327 -31.33 0.83 -24.99
C VAL A 327 -31.61 1.77 -23.83
N ALA A 328 -30.59 2.46 -23.32
CA ALA A 328 -30.74 3.41 -22.21
C ALA A 328 -29.95 4.69 -22.52
N ILE A 329 -30.51 5.84 -22.13
CA ILE A 329 -29.90 7.16 -22.32
C ILE A 329 -30.12 8.00 -21.07
N ASN A 330 -29.07 8.64 -20.60
CA ASN A 330 -29.07 9.62 -19.53
C ASN A 330 -28.27 10.81 -20.01
N ASP A 331 -28.88 11.73 -20.76
CA ASP A 331 -28.16 12.76 -21.53
C ASP A 331 -28.37 14.18 -20.97
N GLY A 332 -27.43 15.07 -21.29
CA GLY A 332 -27.37 16.44 -20.80
C GLY A 332 -26.32 16.64 -19.71
N VAL A 333 -26.20 17.89 -19.26
CA VAL A 333 -25.36 18.27 -18.11
C VAL A 333 -26.23 18.27 -16.86
N HIS A 334 -25.93 17.37 -15.92
CA HIS A 334 -26.72 17.19 -14.70
C HIS A 334 -25.86 16.56 -13.59
N PRO A 335 -26.37 16.40 -12.36
CA PRO A 335 -25.73 15.54 -11.35
C PRO A 335 -25.95 14.05 -11.64
N ALA A 336 -25.21 13.19 -10.94
CA ALA A 336 -25.31 11.74 -11.05
C ALA A 336 -26.75 11.20 -10.88
N THR A 337 -27.32 10.71 -11.97
CA THR A 337 -28.65 10.10 -12.03
C THR A 337 -28.59 8.75 -12.74
N THR A 338 -29.64 7.93 -12.62
CA THR A 338 -29.70 6.60 -13.24
C THR A 338 -30.91 6.49 -14.15
N GLN A 339 -30.69 6.03 -15.38
CA GLN A 339 -31.74 5.68 -16.34
C GLN A 339 -31.68 4.20 -16.69
N GLN A 340 -32.81 3.63 -17.07
CA GLN A 340 -32.93 2.23 -17.43
C GLN A 340 -33.66 2.05 -18.75
N GLY A 341 -33.36 0.95 -19.42
CA GLY A 341 -34.03 0.52 -20.62
C GLY A 341 -34.07 -1.00 -20.72
N LYS A 342 -34.96 -1.50 -21.57
CA LYS A 342 -35.18 -2.92 -21.76
C LYS A 342 -35.02 -3.29 -23.23
N VAL A 343 -34.48 -4.48 -23.48
CA VAL A 343 -34.31 -5.03 -24.83
C VAL A 343 -34.48 -6.54 -24.80
N LYS A 344 -35.07 -7.11 -25.85
CA LYS A 344 -35.15 -8.57 -26.02
C LYS A 344 -33.89 -9.06 -26.70
N LEU A 345 -33.19 -10.01 -26.07
CA LEU A 345 -31.97 -10.62 -26.60
C LEU A 345 -32.19 -12.11 -26.85
N SER A 346 -31.55 -12.62 -27.90
CA SER A 346 -31.38 -14.07 -28.09
C SER A 346 -30.32 -14.59 -27.11
N LYS A 347 -30.32 -15.90 -26.84
CA LYS A 347 -29.18 -16.54 -26.19
C LYS A 347 -27.93 -16.36 -27.05
N GLY A 348 -26.80 -15.99 -26.43
CA GLY A 348 -25.48 -15.94 -27.07
C GLY A 348 -24.80 -14.57 -26.97
N PRO A 349 -23.77 -14.33 -27.80
CA PRO A 349 -22.94 -13.14 -27.73
C PRO A 349 -23.64 -11.91 -28.35
N HIS A 350 -23.60 -10.80 -27.62
CA HIS A 350 -24.15 -9.50 -28.03
C HIS A 350 -23.10 -8.39 -27.86
N GLN A 351 -23.11 -7.42 -28.77
CA GLN A 351 -22.22 -6.27 -28.70
C GLN A 351 -22.80 -5.24 -27.73
N VAL A 352 -21.94 -4.62 -26.93
CA VAL A 352 -22.28 -3.46 -26.10
C VAL A 352 -21.36 -2.29 -26.42
N GLN A 353 -21.95 -1.12 -26.63
CA GLN A 353 -21.23 0.14 -26.71
C GLN A 353 -21.75 1.08 -25.63
N VAL A 354 -20.85 1.72 -24.90
CA VAL A 354 -21.20 2.73 -23.91
C VAL A 354 -20.50 4.03 -24.26
N ARG A 355 -21.28 5.11 -24.37
CA ARG A 355 -20.78 6.44 -24.67
C ARG A 355 -21.05 7.34 -23.47
N PHE A 356 -20.11 8.23 -23.18
CA PHE A 356 -20.14 9.11 -22.01
C PHE A 356 -19.42 10.43 -22.34
N PHE A 357 -19.90 11.55 -21.80
CA PHE A 357 -19.12 12.78 -21.73
C PHE A 357 -19.19 13.40 -20.34
N GLN A 358 -18.18 14.19 -20.02
CA GLN A 358 -18.07 14.98 -18.79
C GLN A 358 -17.71 16.41 -19.16
N VAL A 359 -18.47 17.37 -18.64
CA VAL A 359 -18.19 18.81 -18.71
C VAL A 359 -17.47 19.25 -17.44
N GLY A 360 -17.98 18.92 -16.25
CA GLY A 360 -17.33 19.23 -14.99
C GLY A 360 -18.13 18.79 -13.78
N GLY A 361 -17.51 18.81 -12.59
CA GLY A 361 -18.12 18.27 -11.38
C GLY A 361 -17.58 16.88 -11.02
N ASP A 362 -18.44 16.01 -10.51
CA ASP A 362 -18.08 14.65 -10.12
C ASP A 362 -18.05 13.75 -11.35
N ILE A 363 -17.17 12.74 -11.38
CA ILE A 363 -17.09 11.83 -12.55
C ILE A 363 -17.72 10.50 -12.15
N VAL A 364 -18.95 10.29 -12.59
CA VAL A 364 -19.69 9.04 -12.33
C VAL A 364 -20.04 8.38 -13.64
N LEU A 365 -19.71 7.09 -13.76
CA LEU A 365 -20.22 6.20 -14.80
C LEU A 365 -20.43 4.81 -14.21
N GLY A 366 -21.65 4.30 -14.29
CA GLY A 366 -22.02 2.96 -13.83
C GLY A 366 -22.88 2.27 -14.86
N VAL A 367 -22.52 1.03 -15.21
CA VAL A 367 -23.23 0.25 -16.23
C VAL A 367 -23.65 -1.09 -15.62
N LYS A 368 -24.95 -1.38 -15.64
CA LYS A 368 -25.53 -2.60 -15.08
C LYS A 368 -26.42 -3.32 -16.08
N MET A 369 -26.55 -4.63 -15.93
CA MET A 369 -27.45 -5.48 -16.69
C MET A 369 -28.11 -6.54 -15.80
N GLY A 370 -29.39 -6.80 -16.03
CA GLY A 370 -30.15 -7.92 -15.48
C GLY A 370 -30.99 -8.57 -16.57
N GLY A 371 -31.49 -9.79 -16.34
CA GLY A 371 -32.24 -10.55 -17.32
C GLY A 371 -32.87 -11.81 -16.72
N PRO A 372 -33.40 -12.74 -17.53
CA PRO A 372 -34.05 -13.95 -17.03
C PRO A 372 -33.08 -14.79 -16.20
N GLY A 373 -33.35 -14.91 -14.89
CA GLY A 373 -32.48 -15.60 -13.93
C GLY A 373 -31.20 -14.85 -13.55
N LEU A 374 -31.04 -13.59 -13.96
CA LEU A 374 -29.88 -12.75 -13.67
C LEU A 374 -30.32 -11.45 -12.97
N PRO A 375 -30.00 -11.23 -11.68
CA PRO A 375 -30.30 -9.96 -11.01
C PRO A 375 -29.55 -8.80 -11.67
N LEU A 376 -30.09 -7.58 -11.53
CA LEU A 376 -29.46 -6.37 -12.05
C LEU A 376 -28.12 -6.11 -11.33
N GLY A 377 -27.02 -6.37 -12.02
CA GLY A 377 -25.65 -6.26 -11.49
C GLY A 377 -24.71 -5.56 -12.46
N HIS A 378 -23.46 -5.32 -12.06
CA HIS A 378 -22.46 -4.64 -12.89
C HIS A 378 -22.18 -5.43 -14.18
N LEU A 379 -22.22 -4.75 -15.33
CA LEU A 379 -21.95 -5.36 -16.63
C LEU A 379 -20.45 -5.53 -16.90
N GLY A 380 -19.60 -4.65 -16.35
CA GLY A 380 -18.16 -4.62 -16.59
C GLY A 380 -17.43 -5.97 -16.42
N PRO A 381 -17.66 -6.76 -15.37
CA PRO A 381 -17.04 -8.07 -15.22
C PRO A 381 -17.46 -9.10 -16.27
N ARG A 382 -18.61 -8.90 -16.94
CA ARG A 382 -19.22 -9.86 -17.87
C ARG A 382 -18.93 -9.53 -19.35
N VAL A 383 -18.03 -8.59 -19.63
CA VAL A 383 -17.66 -8.20 -21.00
C VAL A 383 -16.31 -8.76 -21.46
N ALA A 384 -16.10 -8.81 -22.76
CA ALA A 384 -14.83 -9.13 -23.41
C ALA A 384 -14.50 -8.07 -24.46
N ALA A 385 -13.22 -7.99 -24.86
CA ALA A 385 -12.78 -7.01 -25.86
C ALA A 385 -13.27 -7.34 -27.28
N SER A 386 -13.60 -8.61 -27.54
CA SER A 386 -14.02 -9.12 -28.85
C SER A 386 -14.99 -10.30 -28.69
N LYS A 387 -15.75 -10.60 -29.75
CA LYS A 387 -16.64 -11.76 -29.79
C LYS A 387 -15.84 -13.07 -29.66
N GLU A 388 -14.66 -13.12 -30.26
CA GLU A 388 -13.76 -14.27 -30.24
C GLU A 388 -13.25 -14.55 -28.83
N GLU A 389 -12.82 -13.51 -28.10
CA GLU A 389 -12.38 -13.63 -26.70
C GLU A 389 -13.51 -14.12 -25.79
N LEU A 390 -14.74 -13.62 -26.01
CA LEU A 390 -15.92 -14.07 -25.27
C LEU A 390 -16.21 -15.56 -25.50
N LEU A 391 -16.11 -16.03 -26.75
CA LEU A 391 -16.35 -17.42 -27.14
C LEU A 391 -15.21 -18.37 -26.73
N GLN A 392 -14.00 -17.86 -26.51
CA GLN A 392 -12.89 -18.65 -25.95
C GLN A 392 -13.03 -18.83 -24.44
N LYS A 393 -13.47 -17.80 -23.71
CA LYS A 393 -13.76 -17.86 -22.26
C LYS A 393 -14.88 -18.83 -21.89
N SER A 394 -15.80 -19.14 -22.81
CA SER A 394 -16.90 -20.09 -22.58
C SER A 394 -16.53 -21.55 -22.87
N LYS A 395 -15.29 -21.85 -23.29
CA LYS A 395 -14.75 -23.21 -23.30
C LYS A 395 -14.14 -23.52 -21.93
N PRO A 396 -14.39 -24.69 -21.33
CA PRO A 396 -13.87 -25.01 -20.00
C PRO A 396 -12.36 -25.25 -20.05
N GLU A 397 -11.57 -24.25 -19.65
CA GLU A 397 -10.24 -24.44 -19.08
C GLU A 397 -10.36 -24.47 -17.53
N PRO A 398 -9.42 -25.11 -16.80
CA PRO A 398 -9.53 -25.28 -15.35
C PRO A 398 -9.55 -23.90 -14.67
N ASN A 399 -10.64 -23.62 -13.94
CA ASN A 399 -10.93 -22.41 -13.17
C ASN A 399 -9.69 -21.62 -12.70
N GLU A 400 -9.45 -20.47 -13.32
CA GLU A 400 -8.64 -19.38 -12.77
C GLU A 400 -9.52 -18.13 -12.59
N ASP A 401 -10.66 -18.31 -11.92
CA ASP A 401 -11.43 -17.23 -11.31
C ASP A 401 -11.93 -17.74 -9.96
N THR A 402 -11.16 -17.47 -8.91
CA THR A 402 -11.69 -17.40 -7.55
C THR A 402 -11.34 -16.03 -7.01
N GLU A 403 -12.30 -15.37 -6.37
CA GLU A 403 -12.03 -14.38 -5.32
C GLU A 403 -10.73 -14.77 -4.63
N LYS A 404 -9.76 -13.84 -4.50
CA LYS A 404 -8.57 -14.10 -3.67
C LYS A 404 -9.07 -14.80 -2.42
N PRO A 405 -8.66 -16.05 -2.14
CA PRO A 405 -9.28 -16.81 -1.08
C PRO A 405 -9.20 -15.94 0.18
N LYS A 406 -10.35 -15.62 0.77
CA LYS A 406 -10.40 -14.97 2.09
C LYS A 406 -9.42 -15.75 2.94
N PHE A 407 -8.37 -15.09 3.43
CA PHE A 407 -7.30 -15.78 4.15
C PHE A 407 -7.93 -16.65 5.25
N VAL A 408 -7.86 -17.97 5.06
CA VAL A 408 -8.53 -18.93 5.95
C VAL A 408 -7.56 -19.23 7.08
N ILE A 409 -7.98 -18.95 8.31
CA ILE A 409 -7.18 -19.24 9.49
C ILE A 409 -7.09 -20.76 9.68
N GLN A 410 -5.87 -21.30 9.74
CA GLN A 410 -5.60 -22.72 9.99
C GLN A 410 -5.27 -22.92 11.48
N PRO A 411 -6.05 -23.70 12.24
CA PRO A 411 -5.86 -23.87 13.68
C PRO A 411 -4.48 -24.41 14.08
N ASP A 412 -3.92 -25.34 13.30
CA ASP A 412 -2.60 -25.92 13.61
C ASP A 412 -1.48 -24.88 13.46
N LEU A 413 -1.55 -24.05 12.41
CA LEU A 413 -0.61 -22.95 12.19
C LEU A 413 -0.78 -21.82 13.23
N VAL A 414 -2.00 -21.59 13.72
CA VAL A 414 -2.24 -20.67 14.84
C VAL A 414 -1.52 -21.15 16.10
N LYS A 415 -1.66 -22.43 16.43
CA LYS A 415 -1.00 -23.03 17.61
C LYS A 415 0.52 -22.94 17.49
N GLU A 416 1.08 -23.33 16.34
CA GLU A 416 2.52 -23.23 16.09
C GLU A 416 2.98 -21.76 16.14
N GLY A 417 2.24 -20.84 15.52
CA GLY A 417 2.54 -19.41 15.52
C GLY A 417 2.55 -18.81 16.92
N ARG A 418 1.65 -19.26 17.80
CA ARG A 418 1.60 -18.85 19.21
C ARG A 418 2.82 -19.33 20.00
N GLU A 419 3.28 -20.55 19.75
CA GLU A 419 4.50 -21.10 20.35
C GLU A 419 5.75 -20.38 19.83
N LEU A 420 5.81 -20.09 18.52
CA LEU A 420 6.86 -19.30 17.89
C LEU A 420 6.91 -17.87 18.44
N PHE A 421 5.76 -17.21 18.60
CA PHE A 421 5.68 -15.86 19.15
C PHE A 421 6.32 -15.75 20.54
N ALA A 422 6.05 -16.75 21.40
CA ALA A 422 6.64 -16.81 22.74
C ALA A 422 8.12 -17.20 22.73
N SER A 423 8.51 -18.19 21.92
CA SER A 423 9.89 -18.71 21.90
C SER A 423 10.89 -17.79 21.20
N LEU A 424 10.46 -17.08 20.15
CA LEU A 424 11.27 -16.05 19.47
C LEU A 424 11.42 -14.77 20.31
N GLY A 425 10.69 -14.64 21.42
CA GLY A 425 10.75 -13.48 22.30
C GLY A 425 9.99 -12.27 21.78
N CYS A 426 9.03 -12.44 20.87
CA CYS A 426 8.18 -11.34 20.38
C CYS A 426 7.45 -10.65 21.54
N ALA A 427 7.00 -11.45 22.51
CA ALA A 427 6.34 -11.00 23.74
C ALA A 427 7.24 -10.18 24.70
N SER A 428 8.56 -10.13 24.48
CA SER A 428 9.46 -9.28 25.27
C SER A 428 9.33 -7.80 24.90
N CYS A 429 8.80 -7.52 23.70
CA CYS A 429 8.63 -6.19 23.15
C CYS A 429 7.16 -5.86 22.89
N HIS A 430 6.39 -6.81 22.35
CA HIS A 430 5.00 -6.64 21.95
C HIS A 430 4.03 -7.16 23.00
N GLN A 431 2.99 -6.38 23.29
CA GLN A 431 1.81 -6.90 23.97
C GLN A 431 0.92 -7.61 22.95
N LEU A 432 0.54 -8.84 23.25
CA LEU A 432 -0.52 -9.58 22.59
C LEU A 432 -1.27 -10.39 23.65
N LYS A 433 -2.57 -10.19 23.76
CA LYS A 433 -3.41 -10.90 24.72
C LYS A 433 -4.09 -12.11 24.09
N GLU A 434 -4.08 -13.21 24.83
CA GLU A 434 -4.85 -14.42 24.57
C GLU A 434 -5.73 -14.66 25.81
N ASN A 435 -7.05 -14.77 25.63
CA ASN A 435 -8.01 -14.89 26.75
C ASN A 435 -7.82 -13.79 27.82
N SER A 436 -7.65 -12.54 27.38
CA SER A 436 -7.42 -11.36 28.23
C SER A 436 -6.09 -11.33 29.01
N GLN A 437 -5.23 -12.33 28.85
CA GLN A 437 -3.90 -12.37 29.49
C GLN A 437 -2.80 -12.12 28.47
N ALA A 438 -1.83 -11.27 28.83
CA ALA A 438 -0.69 -11.00 27.97
C ALA A 438 0.19 -12.25 27.84
N ILE A 439 0.47 -12.66 26.60
CA ILE A 439 1.39 -13.75 26.31
C ILE A 439 2.77 -13.38 26.83
N GLN A 440 3.42 -14.34 27.49
CA GLN A 440 4.76 -14.18 28.02
C GLN A 440 5.78 -14.82 27.09
N THR A 441 6.96 -14.19 27.00
CA THR A 441 8.13 -14.82 26.37
C THR A 441 8.49 -16.09 27.13
N ALA A 442 8.82 -17.15 26.38
CA ALA A 442 9.24 -18.42 26.99
C ALA A 442 10.45 -18.19 27.92
N GLY A 443 10.40 -18.74 29.13
CA GLY A 443 11.41 -18.49 30.16
C GLY A 443 12.85 -18.78 29.71
N ALA A 444 13.04 -19.80 28.86
CA ALA A 444 14.33 -20.16 28.28
C ALA A 444 14.94 -19.07 27.38
N THR A 445 14.13 -18.22 26.75
CA THR A 445 14.62 -17.13 25.90
C THR A 445 15.09 -15.95 26.74
N ARG A 446 14.38 -15.64 27.83
CA ARG A 446 14.74 -14.55 28.76
C ARG A 446 15.96 -14.90 29.61
N SER A 447 16.07 -16.15 30.08
CA SER A 447 17.19 -16.61 30.91
C SER A 447 18.52 -16.74 30.15
N ARG A 448 18.51 -16.74 28.82
CA ARG A 448 19.73 -16.79 27.98
C ARG A 448 20.39 -15.43 27.78
N ALA A 449 19.68 -14.32 27.98
CA ALA A 449 20.25 -12.99 27.77
C ALA A 449 21.10 -12.57 28.97
N LYS A 450 22.38 -12.28 28.71
CA LYS A 450 23.28 -11.67 29.71
C LYS A 450 22.79 -10.27 30.10
N THR A 451 23.07 -9.80 31.31
CA THR A 451 22.81 -8.39 31.66
C THR A 451 23.69 -7.46 30.82
N LEU A 452 23.32 -6.17 30.69
CA LEU A 452 24.13 -5.22 29.89
C LEU A 452 25.59 -5.15 30.38
N GLN A 453 25.82 -5.22 31.69
CA GLN A 453 27.15 -5.20 32.32
C GLN A 453 28.00 -6.44 31.98
N GLN A 454 27.35 -7.56 31.66
CA GLN A 454 28.00 -8.81 31.29
C GLN A 454 28.31 -8.91 29.78
N LEU A 455 27.84 -7.96 28.98
CA LEU A 455 28.11 -7.93 27.53
C LEU A 455 29.51 -7.37 27.25
N THR A 456 30.17 -7.89 26.22
CA THR A 456 31.51 -7.45 25.80
C THR A 456 31.49 -6.24 24.86
N GLY A 457 30.31 -5.89 24.32
CA GLY A 457 30.15 -4.88 23.28
C GLY A 457 30.50 -5.39 21.87
N THR A 458 30.55 -6.71 21.67
CA THR A 458 30.86 -7.35 20.38
C THR A 458 30.05 -8.64 20.23
N GLY A 459 29.73 -9.03 19.00
CA GLY A 459 29.01 -10.27 18.71
C GLY A 459 27.49 -10.16 18.79
N GLY A 460 26.80 -11.19 18.28
CA GLY A 460 25.35 -11.34 18.42
C GLY A 460 24.59 -10.24 17.66
N CYS A 461 23.72 -9.50 18.35
CA CYS A 461 22.93 -8.42 17.74
C CYS A 461 23.78 -7.26 17.19
N LEU A 462 25.06 -7.17 17.59
CA LEU A 462 25.99 -6.14 17.12
C LEU A 462 26.85 -6.61 15.93
N ASP A 463 26.70 -7.85 15.47
CA ASP A 463 27.40 -8.31 14.27
C ASP A 463 26.81 -7.68 12.99
N ASP A 464 27.65 -7.55 11.97
CA ASP A 464 27.28 -7.05 10.64
C ASP A 464 26.45 -8.07 9.83
N LYS A 465 26.45 -9.32 10.26
CA LYS A 465 25.67 -10.43 9.72
C LYS A 465 24.77 -11.00 10.81
N ALA A 466 23.64 -11.56 10.41
CA ALA A 466 22.77 -12.18 11.38
C ALA A 466 23.45 -13.41 12.03
N LYS A 467 22.95 -13.78 13.20
CA LYS A 467 23.45 -14.90 14.00
C LYS A 467 22.28 -15.70 14.53
N SER A 468 22.45 -17.00 14.67
CA SER A 468 21.39 -17.89 15.14
C SER A 468 20.93 -17.49 16.54
N ASN A 469 19.62 -17.56 16.78
CA ASN A 469 18.98 -17.31 18.08
C ASN A 469 19.13 -15.90 18.65
N VAL A 470 19.49 -14.89 17.84
CA VAL A 470 19.48 -13.49 18.25
C VAL A 470 18.80 -12.62 17.18
N PRO A 471 18.10 -11.53 17.55
CA PRO A 471 17.50 -10.62 16.57
C PRO A 471 18.56 -9.91 15.73
N TYR A 472 18.32 -9.78 14.42
CA TYR A 472 19.19 -9.04 13.52
C TYR A 472 18.66 -7.64 13.23
N TYR A 473 19.37 -6.61 13.71
CA TYR A 473 18.95 -5.21 13.58
C TYR A 473 19.41 -4.53 12.29
N SER A 474 20.30 -5.14 11.48
CA SER A 474 20.90 -4.51 10.29
C SER A 474 21.55 -3.14 10.59
N LEU A 475 22.23 -3.03 11.74
CA LEU A 475 22.86 -1.78 12.18
C LEU A 475 23.92 -1.31 11.18
N ASN A 476 24.05 0.00 11.00
CA ASN A 476 25.19 0.56 10.28
C ASN A 476 26.45 0.60 11.18
N ALA A 477 27.61 0.95 10.62
CA ALA A 477 28.87 0.98 11.36
C ALA A 477 28.84 1.94 12.57
N GLN A 478 28.35 3.17 12.36
CA GLN A 478 28.28 4.18 13.42
C GLN A 478 27.36 3.75 14.58
N GLN A 479 26.23 3.12 14.28
CA GLN A 479 25.31 2.60 15.29
C GLN A 479 25.95 1.48 16.11
N ARG A 480 26.68 0.57 15.45
CA ARG A 480 27.43 -0.49 16.15
C ARG A 480 28.50 0.07 17.07
N ASP A 481 29.27 1.05 16.59
CA ASP A 481 30.36 1.65 17.34
C ASP A 481 29.84 2.41 18.58
N ALA A 482 28.74 3.15 18.44
CA ALA A 482 28.09 3.84 19.56
C ALA A 482 27.53 2.84 20.60
N LEU A 483 26.81 1.80 20.16
CA LEU A 483 26.30 0.75 21.06
C LEU A 483 27.44 0.04 21.80
N LYS A 484 28.55 -0.25 21.11
CA LYS A 484 29.75 -0.83 21.71
C LYS A 484 30.34 0.09 22.78
N ALA A 485 30.47 1.38 22.50
CA ALA A 485 30.99 2.35 23.47
C ALA A 485 30.12 2.42 24.73
N ALA A 486 28.80 2.48 24.58
CA ALA A 486 27.87 2.50 25.70
C ALA A 486 27.89 1.21 26.53
N ILE A 487 27.92 0.04 25.90
CA ILE A 487 28.01 -1.23 26.64
C ILE A 487 29.33 -1.31 27.42
N GLN A 488 30.44 -0.90 26.80
CA GLN A 488 31.75 -0.92 27.46
C GLN A 488 31.86 0.06 28.63
N SER A 489 31.15 1.19 28.60
CA SER A 489 31.14 2.13 29.73
C SER A 489 30.43 1.58 30.97
N LEU A 490 29.49 0.64 30.81
CA LEU A 490 28.75 0.03 31.93
C LEU A 490 29.53 -1.03 32.70
N ARG A 491 30.61 -1.55 32.11
CA ARG A 491 31.48 -2.58 32.70
C ARG A 491 32.43 -2.03 33.77
N LYS A 492 32.56 -0.71 33.86
CA LYS A 492 33.43 -0.03 34.82
C LYS A 492 32.80 0.05 36.20
#